data_AF-A0A9P7Q2M8-F1
#
_entry.id   AF-A0A9P7Q2M8-F1
#
_cell.length_a   1.000
_cell.length_b   1.000
_cell.length_c   1.000
_cell.angle_alpha   90.00
_cell.angle_beta   90.00
_cell.angle_gamma   90.00
#
_symmetry.space_group_name_H-M   'P 1'
#
loop_
_entity.id
_entity.type
_entity.pdbx_description
1 polymer ?
#
loop_
_entity_poly.entity_id
_entity_poly.type
_entity_poly.pdbx_seq_one_letter_code
_entity_poly.pdbx_strand_id
1 'polypeptide(L)'
;MRLLTLLSLACGALALATGPVQPLTDSLAVHGGESLNLKDAAVAQEITRRDEEVSSSELDKREGFLLKDLWLPDEPNPANVVFAGVTISFIMATRYVMRQGRRVKQWYTESMHFQNNGPNRVAVQAMALGEKFFYSRLGEDGGDASGNPNPRASTYSLSITPVNDEL
;
A
#
# COMPACT_ATOMS: atom_id res chain seq x y z
N MET A 1 -18.62 36.80 21.89
CA MET A 1 -17.18 36.78 21.55
C MET A 1 -16.42 36.14 22.71
N ARG A 2 -16.03 34.87 22.59
CA ARG A 2 -15.25 34.15 23.60
C ARG A 2 -13.89 33.80 23.01
N LEU A 3 -12.86 34.50 23.48
CA LEU A 3 -11.48 34.39 23.03
C LEU A 3 -10.77 33.19 23.68
N LEU A 4 -10.23 32.34 22.80
CA LEU A 4 -8.87 31.80 22.79
C LEU A 4 -8.28 31.26 24.11
N THR A 5 -8.38 29.95 24.24
CA THR A 5 -7.51 29.09 25.04
C THR A 5 -6.09 29.06 24.46
N LEU A 6 -5.11 29.47 25.27
CA LEU A 6 -3.68 29.43 24.96
C LEU A 6 -3.14 28.00 24.91
N LEU A 7 -2.41 27.73 23.83
CA LEU A 7 -1.76 26.48 23.45
C LEU A 7 -0.43 26.31 24.22
N SER A 8 -0.26 25.25 25.00
CA SER A 8 1.03 24.90 25.61
C SER A 8 1.89 24.12 24.62
N LEU A 9 2.87 24.79 24.00
CA LEU A 9 3.93 24.14 23.24
C LEU A 9 4.90 23.43 24.21
N ALA A 10 4.86 22.10 24.24
CA ALA A 10 5.92 21.29 24.82
C ALA A 10 7.01 21.08 23.75
N CYS A 11 8.09 21.87 23.82
CA CYS A 11 9.31 21.62 23.05
C CYS A 11 10.07 20.43 23.67
N GLY A 12 9.83 19.22 23.15
CA GLY A 12 10.69 18.07 23.39
C GLY A 12 11.97 18.18 22.56
N ALA A 13 13.11 18.27 23.23
CA ALA A 13 14.44 18.28 22.63
C ALA A 13 14.76 16.92 21.98
N LEU A 14 14.90 16.89 20.65
CA LEU A 14 15.51 15.78 19.93
C LEU A 14 17.03 15.95 19.95
N ALA A 15 17.66 15.37 20.97
CA ALA A 15 19.08 15.08 20.94
C ALA A 15 19.27 13.69 20.32
N LEU A 16 19.67 13.62 19.05
CA LEU A 16 20.24 12.40 18.48
C LEU A 16 21.62 12.72 17.93
N ALA A 17 22.59 12.11 18.60
CA ALA A 17 24.01 12.21 18.38
C ALA A 17 24.38 11.73 16.97
N THR A 18 24.72 12.68 16.10
CA THR A 18 25.43 12.40 14.85
C THR A 18 26.90 12.15 15.18
N GLY A 19 27.27 10.89 15.41
CA GLY A 19 28.67 10.48 15.41
C GLY A 19 29.24 10.57 13.98
N PRO A 20 30.49 11.03 13.79
CA PRO A 20 31.07 11.16 12.45
C PRO A 20 31.44 9.79 11.89
N VAL A 21 30.89 9.46 10.72
CA VAL A 21 31.33 8.33 9.90
C VAL A 21 32.66 8.71 9.25
N GLN A 22 33.75 8.08 9.69
CA GLN A 22 35.04 8.14 9.01
C GLN A 22 34.94 7.44 7.65
N PRO A 23 35.37 8.06 6.53
CA PRO A 23 35.61 7.33 5.30
C PRO A 23 36.89 6.51 5.45
N LEU A 24 36.79 5.19 5.25
CA LEU A 24 37.93 4.29 5.19
C LEU A 24 38.70 4.58 3.90
N THR A 25 39.82 5.28 4.03
CA THR A 25 40.81 5.51 2.99
C THR A 25 41.46 4.20 2.57
N ASP A 26 41.69 4.09 1.26
CA ASP A 26 42.56 3.17 0.53
C ASP A 26 43.61 2.41 1.35
N SER A 27 43.56 1.09 1.24
CA SER A 27 44.79 0.28 1.17
C SER A 27 44.54 -1.02 0.41
N LEU A 28 44.69 -1.01 -0.91
CA LEU A 28 45.15 -2.19 -1.63
C LEU A 28 46.47 -1.86 -2.30
N ALA A 29 47.55 -2.15 -1.57
CA ALA A 29 48.88 -2.22 -2.12
C ALA A 29 48.94 -3.36 -3.15
N VAL A 30 49.10 -3.02 -4.43
CA VAL A 30 49.72 -3.91 -5.40
C VAL A 30 50.89 -3.15 -6.02
N HIS A 31 52.07 -3.65 -5.69
CA HIS A 31 53.37 -3.15 -6.07
C HIS A 31 53.62 -3.49 -7.55
N GLY A 32 53.96 -2.46 -8.33
CA GLY A 32 55.01 -2.44 -9.34
C GLY A 32 55.04 -3.48 -10.46
N GLY A 33 54.92 -2.98 -11.70
CA GLY A 33 55.76 -3.43 -12.81
C GLY A 33 55.05 -4.22 -13.90
N GLU A 34 54.57 -3.53 -14.94
CA GLU A 34 55.09 -3.65 -16.32
C GLU A 34 54.13 -2.99 -17.31
N SER A 35 54.72 -2.23 -18.22
CA SER A 35 54.05 -1.48 -19.28
C SER A 35 53.36 -2.41 -20.28
N LEU A 36 52.03 -2.35 -20.37
CA LEU A 36 51.30 -3.00 -21.45
C LEU A 36 51.19 -2.05 -22.64
N ASN A 37 51.92 -2.42 -23.69
CA ASN A 37 51.94 -1.81 -25.02
C ASN A 37 50.54 -1.70 -25.61
N LEU A 38 50.07 -0.47 -25.80
CA LEU A 38 48.92 -0.12 -26.64
C LEU A 38 49.35 -0.12 -28.10
N LYS A 39 49.43 -1.29 -28.76
CA LYS A 39 49.48 -1.46 -30.23
C LYS A 39 49.60 -2.94 -30.60
N ASP A 40 48.49 -3.67 -30.50
CA ASP A 40 48.11 -4.75 -31.43
C ASP A 40 46.89 -5.49 -30.87
N ALA A 41 45.70 -5.13 -31.37
CA ALA A 41 44.52 -5.99 -31.39
C ALA A 41 43.45 -5.28 -32.23
N ALA A 42 43.74 -5.09 -33.52
CA ALA A 42 42.69 -4.85 -34.49
C ALA A 42 42.07 -6.20 -34.88
N VAL A 43 40.76 -6.15 -35.17
CA VAL A 43 39.94 -7.11 -35.94
C VAL A 43 39.02 -8.04 -35.11
N ALA A 44 37.83 -7.47 -34.84
CA ALA A 44 36.49 -7.98 -35.17
C ALA A 44 36.02 -9.36 -34.69
N GLN A 45 34.93 -9.37 -33.91
CA GLN A 45 33.68 -10.09 -34.28
C GLN A 45 32.46 -9.61 -33.45
N GLU A 46 31.56 -8.97 -34.20
CA GLU A 46 30.09 -8.85 -34.09
C GLU A 46 29.38 -9.53 -32.89
N ILE A 47 28.83 -8.73 -31.97
CA ILE A 47 27.95 -9.19 -30.88
C ILE A 47 26.56 -9.47 -31.47
N THR A 48 26.32 -10.70 -31.89
CA THR A 48 24.99 -11.20 -32.22
C THR A 48 24.14 -11.30 -30.95
N ARG A 49 23.07 -10.48 -30.90
CA ARG A 49 21.94 -10.60 -29.97
C ARG A 49 21.25 -11.95 -30.18
N ARG A 50 21.41 -12.90 -29.26
CA ARG A 50 20.50 -14.02 -28.98
C ARG A 50 21.21 -14.92 -27.98
N ASP A 51 20.84 -14.80 -26.71
CA ASP A 51 20.82 -15.89 -25.70
C ASP A 51 20.58 -15.34 -24.29
N GLU A 52 19.61 -14.41 -24.14
CA GLU A 52 18.98 -14.10 -22.84
C GLU A 52 17.55 -14.66 -22.79
N GLU A 53 17.34 -15.89 -23.28
CA GLU A 53 16.16 -16.69 -22.95
C GLU A 53 16.55 -17.86 -22.04
N VAL A 54 17.42 -17.58 -21.05
CA VAL A 54 17.36 -18.36 -19.81
C VAL A 54 16.13 -17.86 -19.07
N SER A 55 15.04 -18.59 -19.32
CA SER A 55 13.87 -18.74 -18.47
C SER A 55 14.26 -18.57 -17.01
N SER A 56 14.15 -17.34 -16.52
CA SER A 56 13.92 -17.04 -15.12
C SER A 56 12.43 -17.29 -14.94
N SER A 57 12.10 -18.56 -14.69
CA SER A 57 11.68 -19.00 -13.36
C SER A 57 10.53 -18.12 -12.86
N GLU A 58 9.30 -18.64 -12.81
CA GLU A 58 8.87 -19.46 -11.66
C GLU A 58 9.16 -18.82 -10.29
N LEU A 59 9.29 -17.50 -10.25
CA LEU A 59 8.94 -16.71 -9.08
C LEU A 59 7.47 -16.39 -9.22
N ASP A 60 6.65 -17.26 -8.62
CA ASP A 60 5.25 -17.03 -8.32
C ASP A 60 5.03 -15.54 -8.00
N LYS A 61 4.53 -14.79 -8.98
CA LYS A 61 3.79 -13.57 -8.71
C LYS A 61 2.61 -14.07 -7.89
N ARG A 62 2.72 -14.05 -6.56
CA ARG A 62 1.59 -14.31 -5.67
C ARG A 62 0.53 -13.28 -6.04
N GLU A 63 -0.38 -13.68 -6.92
CA GLU A 63 -1.33 -12.78 -7.54
C GLU A 63 -2.22 -12.23 -6.43
N GLY A 64 -2.11 -10.92 -6.19
CA GLY A 64 -3.03 -10.22 -5.33
C GLY A 64 -4.45 -10.38 -5.85
N PHE A 65 -5.41 -10.48 -4.94
CA PHE A 65 -6.83 -10.53 -5.29
C PHE A 65 -7.34 -9.11 -5.52
N LEU A 66 -7.93 -8.86 -6.69
CA LEU A 66 -8.46 -7.54 -7.06
C LEU A 66 -9.94 -7.63 -7.42
N LEU A 67 -10.74 -6.80 -6.75
CA LEU A 67 -12.12 -6.50 -7.13
C LEU A 67 -12.25 -5.04 -7.48
N LYS A 68 -12.95 -4.75 -8.59
CA LYS A 68 -13.23 -3.39 -9.04
C LYS A 68 -14.73 -3.15 -9.07
N ASP A 69 -15.11 -1.89 -8.95
CA ASP A 69 -16.47 -1.40 -9.12
C ASP A 69 -17.53 -2.11 -8.25
N LEU A 70 -17.15 -2.52 -7.04
CA LEU A 70 -18.07 -3.06 -6.05
C LEU A 70 -18.99 -1.97 -5.56
N TRP A 71 -20.30 -2.24 -5.50
CA TRP A 71 -21.28 -1.27 -5.02
C TRP A 71 -21.14 -1.04 -3.51
N LEU A 72 -21.14 0.23 -3.11
CA LEU A 72 -21.34 0.60 -1.72
C LEU A 72 -22.83 0.45 -1.39
N PRO A 73 -23.19 -0.25 -0.31
CA PRO A 73 -24.59 -0.42 0.05
C PRO A 73 -25.30 0.92 0.34
N ASP A 74 -26.59 0.97 0.04
CA ASP A 74 -27.48 2.11 0.29
C ASP A 74 -28.73 1.72 1.12
N GLU A 75 -28.60 0.66 1.90
CA GLU A 75 -29.61 0.11 2.80
C GLU A 75 -29.15 0.14 4.27
N PRO A 76 -30.05 0.08 5.28
CA PRO A 76 -29.68 0.26 6.69
C PRO A 76 -28.73 -0.82 7.26
N ASN A 77 -28.92 -2.08 6.88
CA ASN A 77 -28.21 -3.23 7.46
C ASN A 77 -27.74 -4.17 6.34
N PRO A 78 -26.73 -3.77 5.56
CA PRO A 78 -26.23 -4.59 4.47
C PRO A 78 -25.53 -5.85 4.98
N ALA A 79 -25.57 -6.90 4.18
CA ALA A 79 -24.81 -8.11 4.45
C ALA A 79 -23.30 -7.85 4.37
N ASN A 80 -22.54 -8.54 5.21
CA ASN A 80 -21.08 -8.52 5.13
C ASN A 80 -20.60 -9.19 3.84
N VAL A 81 -19.51 -8.67 3.28
CA VAL A 81 -18.85 -9.26 2.12
C VAL A 81 -17.58 -9.97 2.58
N VAL A 82 -17.40 -11.23 2.19
CA VAL A 82 -16.18 -11.98 2.47
C VAL A 82 -15.40 -12.16 1.19
N PHE A 83 -14.14 -11.72 1.18
CA PHE A 83 -13.28 -11.83 0.01
C PHE A 83 -11.83 -12.13 0.41
N ALA A 84 -11.24 -13.16 -0.20
CA ALA A 84 -9.87 -13.60 0.06
C ALA A 84 -9.52 -13.74 1.56
N GLY A 85 -10.45 -14.28 2.36
CA GLY A 85 -10.28 -14.45 3.81
C GLY A 85 -10.49 -13.17 4.65
N VAL A 86 -10.78 -12.03 4.02
CA VAL A 86 -11.11 -10.78 4.71
C VAL A 86 -12.63 -10.58 4.72
N THR A 87 -13.18 -10.36 5.90
CA THR A 87 -14.59 -9.94 6.08
C THR A 87 -14.68 -8.43 6.08
N ILE A 88 -15.59 -7.91 5.28
CA ILE A 88 -15.86 -6.49 5.09
C ILE A 88 -17.25 -6.22 5.66
N SER A 89 -17.31 -5.40 6.69
CA SER A 89 -18.56 -4.94 7.31
C SER A 89 -18.78 -3.46 6.99
N PHE A 90 -20.03 -3.07 6.79
CA PHE A 90 -20.38 -1.70 6.41
C PHE A 90 -21.08 -1.01 7.58
N ILE A 91 -20.53 0.11 8.02
CA ILE A 91 -21.11 0.97 9.05
C ILE A 91 -21.90 2.06 8.32
N MET A 92 -23.22 2.02 8.50
CA MET A 92 -24.16 2.84 7.74
C MET A 92 -24.56 4.10 8.50
N ALA A 93 -24.68 5.22 7.78
CA ALA A 93 -25.22 6.47 8.29
C ALA A 93 -26.39 6.94 7.41
N THR A 94 -27.08 8.00 7.86
CA THR A 94 -28.23 8.56 7.15
C THR A 94 -28.05 10.03 6.90
N ARG A 95 -28.55 10.48 5.74
CA ARG A 95 -28.70 11.90 5.42
C ARG A 95 -30.05 12.15 4.76
N TYR A 96 -30.52 13.38 4.89
CA TYR A 96 -31.71 13.83 4.18
C TYR A 96 -31.31 14.58 2.92
N VAL A 97 -31.78 14.13 1.77
CA VAL A 97 -31.52 14.75 0.47
C VAL A 97 -32.81 15.28 -0.14
N MET A 98 -32.74 16.40 -0.85
CA MET A 98 -33.88 16.90 -1.62
C MET A 98 -33.94 16.16 -2.96
N ARG A 99 -35.03 15.43 -3.21
CA ARG A 99 -35.34 14.81 -4.50
C ARG A 99 -36.73 15.27 -4.93
N GLN A 100 -36.83 15.89 -6.11
CA GLN A 100 -38.10 16.36 -6.67
C GLN A 100 -38.91 17.23 -5.69
N GLY A 101 -38.23 18.15 -4.98
CA GLY A 101 -38.87 19.04 -4.00
C GLY A 101 -39.26 18.38 -2.67
N ARG A 102 -38.97 17.09 -2.46
CA ARG A 102 -39.24 16.37 -1.22
C ARG A 102 -37.96 15.98 -0.49
N ARG A 103 -38.00 16.03 0.84
CA ARG A 103 -36.91 15.55 1.70
C ARG A 103 -37.01 14.02 1.81
N VAL A 104 -36.01 13.32 1.28
CA VAL A 104 -35.93 11.85 1.28
C VAL A 104 -34.78 11.40 2.16
N LYS A 105 -35.01 10.44 3.04
CA LYS A 105 -33.96 9.78 3.83
C LYS A 105 -33.15 8.87 2.90
N GLN A 106 -31.83 9.07 2.87
CA GLN A 106 -30.88 8.24 2.12
C GLN A 106 -29.87 7.63 3.09
N TRP A 107 -29.62 6.33 2.95
CA TRP A 107 -28.52 5.64 3.63
C TRP A 107 -27.25 5.73 2.79
N TYR A 108 -26.11 5.73 3.46
CA TYR A 108 -24.80 5.66 2.82
C TYR A 108 -23.80 4.97 3.75
N THR A 109 -22.75 4.37 3.17
CA THR A 109 -21.64 3.81 3.94
C THR A 109 -20.79 4.94 4.51
N GLU A 110 -20.74 5.07 5.83
CA GLU A 110 -19.89 6.05 6.53
C GLU A 110 -18.49 5.50 6.75
N SER A 111 -18.42 4.22 7.14
CA SER A 111 -17.16 3.53 7.40
C SER A 111 -17.26 2.08 6.95
N MET A 112 -16.12 1.51 6.59
CA MET A 112 -15.96 0.10 6.26
C MET A 112 -14.95 -0.50 7.22
N HIS A 113 -15.30 -1.65 7.78
CA HIS A 113 -14.45 -2.41 8.68
C HIS A 113 -13.94 -3.66 7.97
N PHE A 114 -12.64 -3.90 8.04
CA PHE A 114 -11.95 -5.00 7.39
C PHE A 114 -11.32 -5.88 8.46
N GLN A 115 -11.69 -7.15 8.48
CA GLN A 115 -11.18 -8.14 9.44
C GLN A 115 -10.57 -9.31 8.69
N ASN A 116 -9.30 -9.61 8.97
CA ASN A 116 -8.63 -10.79 8.43
C ASN A 116 -9.00 -12.03 9.26
N ASN A 117 -9.75 -12.95 8.64
CA ASN A 117 -10.08 -14.25 9.22
C ASN A 117 -9.18 -15.36 8.69
N GLY A 118 -8.18 -15.02 7.87
CA GLY A 118 -7.22 -15.95 7.33
C GLY A 118 -6.02 -16.19 8.26
N PRO A 119 -5.34 -17.33 8.10
CA PRO A 119 -4.17 -17.70 8.90
C PRO A 119 -2.88 -16.97 8.50
N ASN A 120 -2.94 -16.10 7.49
CA ASN A 120 -1.77 -15.38 6.95
C ASN A 120 -2.02 -13.87 7.02
N ARG A 121 -0.96 -13.09 7.20
CA ARG A 121 -1.03 -11.62 7.09
C ARG A 121 -1.38 -11.19 5.67
N VAL A 122 -2.18 -10.14 5.58
CA VAL A 122 -2.62 -9.59 4.29
C VAL A 122 -2.53 -8.07 4.31
N ALA A 123 -2.12 -7.48 3.19
CA ALA A 123 -2.25 -6.06 2.95
C ALA A 123 -3.54 -5.81 2.18
N VAL A 124 -4.38 -4.95 2.75
CA VAL A 124 -5.68 -4.60 2.20
C VAL A 124 -5.64 -3.14 1.78
N GLN A 125 -6.02 -2.88 0.53
CA GLN A 125 -6.15 -1.53 -0.01
C GLN A 125 -7.55 -1.35 -0.57
N ALA A 126 -8.23 -0.28 -0.17
CA ALA A 126 -9.52 0.09 -0.74
C ALA A 126 -9.51 1.51 -1.29
N MET A 127 -10.14 1.68 -2.45
CA MET A 127 -10.19 2.93 -3.20
C MET A 127 -11.63 3.23 -3.64
N ALA A 128 -12.03 4.49 -3.62
CA ALA A 128 -13.33 4.95 -4.09
C ALA A 128 -13.16 6.29 -4.80
N LEU A 129 -13.84 6.50 -5.94
CA LEU A 129 -13.68 7.71 -6.77
C LEU A 129 -12.22 8.02 -7.15
N GLY A 130 -11.38 7.00 -7.32
CA GLY A 130 -9.95 7.14 -7.62
C GLY A 130 -9.07 7.51 -6.41
N GLU A 131 -9.65 7.73 -5.23
CA GLU A 131 -8.93 8.06 -4.00
C GLU A 131 -8.79 6.83 -3.11
N LYS A 132 -7.61 6.65 -2.51
CA LYS A 132 -7.36 5.61 -1.51
C LYS A 132 -7.91 6.07 -0.16
N PHE A 133 -8.93 5.38 0.34
CA PHE A 133 -9.52 5.66 1.65
C PHE A 133 -9.07 4.68 2.74
N PHE A 134 -8.44 3.57 2.34
CA PHE A 134 -7.94 2.57 3.28
C PHE A 134 -6.68 1.89 2.74
N TYR A 135 -5.70 1.71 3.63
CA TYR A 135 -4.57 0.83 3.43
C TYR A 135 -4.08 0.35 4.80
N SER A 136 -4.06 -0.96 5.01
CA SER A 136 -3.50 -1.54 6.22
C SER A 136 -2.93 -2.92 5.95
N ARG A 137 -1.90 -3.31 6.73
CA ARG A 137 -1.46 -4.69 6.85
C ARG A 137 -2.20 -5.30 8.04
N LEU A 138 -3.17 -6.15 7.74
CA LEU A 138 -3.92 -6.87 8.76
C LEU A 138 -3.11 -8.08 9.21
N GLY A 139 -2.96 -8.21 10.53
CA GLY A 139 -2.33 -9.36 11.16
C GLY A 139 -3.10 -10.65 10.92
N GLU A 140 -2.50 -11.77 11.33
CA GLU A 140 -3.15 -13.09 11.37
C GLU A 140 -4.29 -13.11 12.41
N ASP A 141 -5.20 -14.07 12.28
CA ASP A 141 -6.17 -14.46 13.32
C ASP A 141 -6.92 -13.30 13.98
N GLY A 142 -7.63 -12.50 13.17
CA GLY A 142 -8.52 -11.45 13.66
C GLY A 142 -7.95 -10.04 13.63
N GLY A 143 -6.82 -9.82 12.94
CA GLY A 143 -6.33 -8.47 12.66
C GLY A 143 -7.40 -7.63 11.94
N ASP A 144 -7.71 -6.45 12.48
CA ASP A 144 -8.80 -5.62 11.98
C ASP A 144 -8.40 -4.13 11.85
N ALA A 145 -9.11 -3.43 10.98
CA ALA A 145 -9.01 -1.97 10.85
C ALA A 145 -10.20 -1.42 10.08
N SER A 146 -10.44 -0.12 10.20
CA SER A 146 -11.53 0.57 9.49
C SER A 146 -11.02 1.70 8.61
N GLY A 147 -11.77 2.01 7.55
CA GLY A 147 -11.52 3.13 6.65
C GLY A 147 -12.83 3.78 6.22
N ASN A 148 -12.78 5.07 5.87
CA ASN A 148 -13.99 5.85 5.58
C ASN A 148 -14.04 6.19 4.10
N PRO A 149 -14.86 5.50 3.29
CA PRO A 149 -15.01 5.85 1.88
C PRO A 149 -15.65 7.23 1.74
N ASN A 150 -15.46 7.87 0.58
CA ASN A 150 -16.12 9.12 0.29
C ASN A 150 -17.66 8.92 0.28
N PRO A 151 -18.46 9.68 1.06
CA PRO A 151 -19.92 9.52 1.13
C PRO A 151 -20.69 9.81 -0.17
N ARG A 152 -19.99 10.25 -1.22
CA ARG A 152 -20.53 10.46 -2.57
C ARG A 152 -20.19 9.31 -3.53
N ALA A 153 -19.32 8.39 -3.13
CA ALA A 153 -18.98 7.22 -3.93
C ALA A 153 -20.18 6.27 -4.01
N SER A 154 -20.43 5.72 -5.20
CA SER A 154 -21.37 4.62 -5.42
C SER A 154 -20.67 3.27 -5.46
N THR A 155 -19.39 3.26 -5.80
CA THR A 155 -18.57 2.06 -5.91
C THR A 155 -17.21 2.22 -5.26
N TYR A 156 -16.58 1.09 -4.96
CA TYR A 156 -15.21 0.99 -4.49
C TYR A 156 -14.47 -0.15 -5.19
N SER A 157 -13.14 -0.08 -5.18
CA SER A 157 -12.23 -1.15 -5.58
C SER A 157 -11.45 -1.63 -4.37
N LEU A 158 -11.13 -2.91 -4.35
CA LEU A 158 -10.47 -3.60 -3.25
C LEU A 158 -9.34 -4.47 -3.79
N SER A 159 -8.15 -4.30 -3.23
CA SER A 159 -7.00 -5.17 -3.48
C SER A 159 -6.57 -5.83 -2.17
N ILE A 160 -6.35 -7.13 -2.18
CA ILE A 160 -5.86 -7.91 -1.04
C ILE A 160 -4.64 -8.71 -1.51
N THR A 161 -3.49 -8.46 -0.89
CA THR A 161 -2.24 -9.13 -1.23
C THR A 161 -1.67 -9.85 -0.01
N PRO A 162 -1.25 -11.12 -0.12
CA PRO A 162 -0.50 -11.77 0.97
C PRO A 162 0.75 -10.97 1.33
N VAL A 163 1.07 -10.90 2.61
CA VAL A 163 2.32 -10.27 3.10
C VAL A 163 3.27 -11.38 3.53
N ASN A 164 4.44 -11.45 2.91
CA ASN A 164 5.56 -12.25 3.40
C ASN A 164 6.40 -11.38 4.31
N ASP A 165 6.28 -11.56 5.62
CA ASP A 165 7.25 -11.04 6.58
C ASP A 165 8.35 -12.11 6.77
N GLU A 166 9.05 -12.48 5.69
CA GLU A 166 10.30 -13.24 5.77
C GLU A 166 11.46 -12.23 5.75
N LEU A 167 11.86 -11.75 6.93
CA LEU A 167 13.09 -11.01 7.18
C LEU A 167 13.70 -11.44 8.51
#